data_AF-A0A536W0P7-F1
#
_entry.id   AF-A0A536W0P7-F1
#
_cell.length_a   1.000
_cell.length_b   1.000
_cell.length_c   1.000
_cell.angle_alpha   90.00
_cell.angle_beta   90.00
_cell.angle_gamma   90.00
#
_symmetry.space_group_name_H-M   'P 1'
#
loop_
_entity.id
_entity.type
_entity.pdbx_description
1 polymer ?
#
loop_
_entity_poly.entity_id
_entity_poly.type
_entity_poly.pdbx_seq_one_letter_code
_entity_poly.pdbx_strand_id
1 'polypeptide(L)' 'ANPPIIVIHGSALAAIPDTYRRYLEHFFRETFQLQGTPLRIQFKTGANPYAEAATHRRKRR' A
#
# COMPACT_ATOMS: atom_id res chain seq x y z
N ALA A 1 7.25 12.86 18.49
CA ALA A 1 7.68 12.80 17.09
C ALA A 1 6.60 12.12 16.26
N ASN A 2 6.22 12.69 15.12
CA ASN A 2 5.25 12.09 14.20
C ASN A 2 6.04 11.28 13.17
N PRO A 3 6.06 9.94 13.24
CA PRO A 3 6.86 9.14 12.33
C PRO A 3 6.44 9.36 10.87
N PRO A 4 7.39 9.46 9.93
CA PRO A 4 7.08 9.63 8.52
C PRO A 4 6.28 8.43 7.99
N ILE A 5 5.27 8.72 7.17
CA ILE A 5 4.39 7.71 6.57
C ILE A 5 4.61 7.69 5.06
N ILE A 6 4.99 6.52 4.53
CA ILE A 6 5.05 6.27 3.09
C ILE A 6 3.78 5.56 2.66
N VAL A 7 3.03 6.18 1.74
CA VAL A 7 1.80 5.62 1.19
C VAL A 7 2.06 5.05 -0.20
N ILE A 8 1.93 3.74 -0.34
CA ILE A 8 2.16 3.02 -1.59
C ILE A 8 0.80 2.74 -2.24
N HIS A 9 0.62 3.25 -3.46
CA HIS A 9 -0.57 3.02 -4.28
C HIS A 9 -0.28 1.96 -5.35
N GLY A 10 -1.23 1.06 -5.60
CA GLY A 10 -1.07 -0.01 -6.57
C GLY A 10 -2.24 -0.97 -6.62
N SER A 11 -2.19 -1.89 -7.57
CA SER A 11 -3.11 -3.02 -7.69
C SER A 11 -2.61 -4.21 -6.87
N ALA A 12 -3.53 -4.98 -6.28
CA ALA A 12 -3.22 -6.23 -5.57
C ALA A 12 -2.23 -6.11 -4.40
N LEU A 13 -2.13 -4.94 -3.75
CA LEU A 13 -1.24 -4.72 -2.61
C LEU A 13 -1.53 -5.66 -1.41
N ALA A 14 -2.73 -6.23 -1.33
CA ALA A 14 -3.11 -7.22 -0.32
C ALA A 14 -2.32 -8.53 -0.45
N ALA A 15 -1.78 -8.86 -1.63
CA ALA A 15 -0.99 -10.05 -1.87
C ALA A 15 0.50 -9.87 -1.52
N ILE A 16 0.92 -8.69 -1.07
CA ILE A 16 2.32 -8.41 -0.75
C ILE A 16 2.72 -9.16 0.54
N PRO A 17 3.71 -10.07 0.48
CA PRO A 17 4.23 -10.75 1.65
C PRO A 17 4.86 -9.78 2.65
N ASP A 18 4.81 -10.12 3.93
CA ASP A 18 5.42 -9.30 4.99
C ASP A 18 6.92 -9.08 4.78
N THR A 19 7.62 -10.07 4.22
CA THR A 19 9.05 -9.98 3.88
C THR A 19 9.36 -8.84 2.91
N TYR A 20 8.50 -8.63 1.92
CA TYR A 20 8.66 -7.54 0.95
C TYR A 20 8.37 -6.17 1.58
N ARG A 21 7.45 -6.10 2.56
CA ARG A 21 7.18 -4.87 3.31
C ARG A 21 8.41 -4.44 4.12
N ARG A 22 9.06 -5.39 4.81
CA ARG A 22 10.30 -5.14 5.56
C ARG A 22 11.44 -4.68 4.65
N TYR A 23 11.58 -5.29 3.48
CA TYR A 23 12.53 -4.86 2.46
C TYR A 23 12.29 -3.40 2.05
N LEU A 24 11.05 -3.04 1.71
CA LEU A 24 10.70 -1.66 1.35
C LEU A 24 10.96 -0.69 2.50
N GLU A 25 10.68 -1.08 3.75
CA GLU A 25 10.94 -0.25 4.91
C GLU A 25 12.43 0.06 5.06
N HIS A 26 13.28 -0.95 4.96
CA HIS A 26 14.72 -0.76 5.02
C HIS A 26 15.23 0.10 3.85
N PHE A 27 14.78 -0.21 2.63
CA PHE A 27 15.15 0.52 1.42
C PHE A 27 14.84 2.01 1.55
N PHE A 28 13.62 2.37 1.98
CA PHE A 28 13.25 3.78 2.13
C PHE A 28 13.96 4.46 3.30
N ARG A 29 14.21 3.74 4.39
CA ARG A 29 14.97 4.28 5.53
C ARG A 29 16.40 4.67 5.11
N GLU A 30 17.06 3.84 4.32
CA GLU A 30 18.41 4.12 3.81
C GLU A 30 18.39 5.24 2.75
N THR A 31 17.50 5.13 1.76
CA THR A 31 17.41 6.06 0.64
C THR A 31 17.16 7.49 1.09
N PHE A 32 16.29 7.69 2.10
CA PHE A 32 15.96 9.01 2.63
C PHE A 32 16.75 9.38 3.89
N GLN A 33 17.75 8.58 4.27
CA GLN A 33 18.61 8.83 5.44
C GLN A 33 17.80 9.06 6.73
N LEU A 34 16.70 8.34 6.90
CA LEU A 34 15.77 8.47 8.04
C LEU A 34 16.33 7.72 9.27
N GLN A 35 17.49 8.14 9.73
CA GLN A 35 18.16 7.58 10.90
C GLN A 35 17.44 8.04 12.18
N GLY A 36 17.07 7.10 13.04
CA GLY A 36 16.51 7.40 14.37
C GLY A 36 15.00 7.66 14.43
N THR A 37 14.27 7.64 13.31
CA THR A 37 12.80 7.71 13.31
C THR A 37 12.18 6.42 12.77
N PRO A 38 11.22 5.78 13.46
CA PRO A 38 10.51 4.64 12.91
C PRO A 38 9.71 5.05 11.66
N LEU A 39 9.83 4.29 10.57
CA LEU A 39 9.11 4.51 9.32
C LEU A 39 7.80 3.71 9.32
N ARG A 40 6.71 4.27 8.83
CA ARG A 40 5.45 3.53 8.62
C ARG A 40 5.13 3.41 7.14
N ILE A 41 4.87 2.20 6.67
CA ILE A 41 4.39 1.94 5.30
C ILE A 41 2.90 1.64 5.34
N GLN A 42 2.13 2.36 4.53
CA GLN A 42 0.70 2.12 4.33
C GLN A 42 0.43 1.77 2.87
N PHE A 43 -0.29 0.67 2.65
CA PHE A 43 -0.76 0.28 1.34
C PHE A 43 -2.17 0.82 1.11
N LYS A 44 -2.36 1.56 0.01
CA LYS A 44 -3.68 2.03 -0.41
C LYS A 44 -3.99 1.49 -1.80
N THR A 45 -4.97 0.61 -1.87
CA THR A 45 -5.56 0.21 -3.15
C THR A 45 -6.56 1.28 -3.55
N GLY A 46 -6.46 1.79 -4.78
CA GLY A 46 -7.45 2.73 -5.31
C GLY A 46 -8.82 2.05 -5.43
N ALA A 47 -9.89 2.79 -5.14
CA ALA A 47 -11.25 2.32 -5.44
C ALA A 47 -11.38 2.20 -6.96
N ASN A 48 -11.62 0.98 -7.45
CA ASN A 48 -11.86 0.78 -8.87
C ASN A 48 -13.28 1.30 -9.22
N PRO A 49 -13.42 2.35 -10.05
CA PRO A 49 -14.71 2.97 -10.37
C PRO A 49 -15.68 2.01 -11.11
N TYR A 50 -15.18 0.89 -11.63
CA TYR A 50 -16.00 -0.13 -12.32
C TYR A 50 -16.41 -1.30 -11.40
N ALA A 51 -15.95 -1.33 -10.14
CA ALA A 51 -16.23 -2.45 -9.24
C ALA A 51 -17.75 -2.61 -8.98
N GLU A 52 -18.49 -1.51 -8.83
CA GLU A 52 -19.93 -1.54 -8.56
C GLU A 52 -20.76 -1.87 -9.82
N ALA A 53 -20.33 -1.40 -11.00
CA ALA A 53 -21.00 -1.67 -12.27
C ALA A 53 -21.00 -3.16 -12.63
N ALA A 54 -19.91 -3.87 -12.31
CA ALA A 54 -19.81 -5.32 -12.50
C ALA A 54 -20.79 -6.09 -11.61
N THR A 55 -21.06 -5.62 -10.40
CA THR A 55 -22.02 -6.24 -9.46
C THR A 55 -23.45 -6.12 -9.99
N HIS A 56 -23.81 -4.98 -10.59
CA HIS A 56 -25.14 -4.77 -11.17
C HIS A 56 -25.42 -5.64 -12.40
N ARG A 57 -24.42 -5.91 -13.24
CA ARG A 57 -24.57 -6.77 -14.42
C ARG A 57 -24.78 -8.24 -14.06
N ARG A 58 -24.21 -8.70 -12.94
CA ARG A 58 -24.32 -10.10 -12.48
C ARG A 58 -25.68 -10.40 -11.82
N LYS A 59 -26.33 -9.40 -11.22
CA LYS A 59 -27.69 -9.51 -10.65
C LYS A 59 -28.81 -9.52 -11.70
N ARG A 60 -28.53 -9.15 -12.94
CA ARG A 60 -29.50 -9.11 -14.06
C ARG A 60 -29.48 -10.37 -14.95
N ARG A 61 -28.79 -11.43 -14.51
CA ARG A 61 -28.71 -12.72 -15.19
C ARG A 61 -29.32 -13.81 -14.32
#